data_AF-A0A2I0XIG4-F1
#
_entry.id   AF-A0A2I0XIG4-F1
#
_cell.length_a   1.000
_cell.length_b   1.000
_cell.length_c   1.000
_cell.angle_alpha   90.00
_cell.angle_beta   90.00
_cell.angle_gamma   90.00
#
_symmetry.space_group_name_H-M   'P 1'
#
loop_
_entity.id
_entity.type
_entity.pdbx_description
1 polymer ?
#
loop_
_entity_poly.entity_id
_entity_poly.type
_entity_poly.pdbx_seq_one_letter_code
_entity_poly.pdbx_strand_id
1 'polypeptide(L)'
;MELVKEGEDDTNHEGRDDEVASVGRTSSKGDVSSPSSSDSESDEEAAEEVQIGALRQQLEENPLNYEAHVQAYRHGDLWKDVAGNPRGRCPLARFGQVAGSENFEEIEKLYERGVHEYLFVPLWCDYLEFVQEHDPLVLECAPGGLSKMRTLFERALTACGLHFSEGSNIWEAYREFEQAVFLTIDGSDNEVEEKVKQAQRIRALFHRQLSVPLVNLRSTLTDYKLWEAEQGNLNDVNSEFDGVPSNIVSVYQKSLEMGNARASYEAQLSNHDATEVDRLQHFVSNNGHGH
;
A
#
# COMPACT_ATOMS: atom_id res chain seq x y z
N MET A 1 -66.98 -35.72 22.27
CA MET A 1 -65.68 -36.06 22.87
C MET A 1 -64.70 -34.97 22.49
N GLU A 2 -64.94 -33.70 22.88
CA GLU A 2 -65.01 -33.10 24.25
C GLU A 2 -63.61 -32.62 24.68
N LEU A 3 -63.35 -31.32 24.91
CA LEU A 3 -63.85 -30.39 25.98
C LEU A 3 -63.24 -30.79 27.35
N VAL A 4 -62.87 -29.94 28.34
CA VAL A 4 -63.19 -28.55 28.78
C VAL A 4 -62.11 -28.16 29.86
N LYS A 5 -61.70 -26.93 30.28
CA LYS A 5 -61.93 -25.47 30.07
C LYS A 5 -60.67 -24.67 30.57
N GLU A 6 -60.41 -23.39 30.25
CA GLU A 6 -60.62 -22.10 31.02
C GLU A 6 -60.22 -22.09 32.53
N GLY A 7 -59.82 -20.98 33.19
CA GLY A 7 -59.76 -19.54 32.85
C GLY A 7 -58.51 -18.81 33.45
N GLU A 8 -58.26 -17.49 33.35
CA GLU A 8 -59.00 -16.29 33.86
C GLU A 8 -58.88 -16.12 35.41
N ASP A 9 -58.68 -14.94 36.05
CA ASP A 9 -58.66 -13.55 35.53
C ASP A 9 -57.96 -12.46 36.42
N ASP A 10 -57.70 -11.30 35.80
CA ASP A 10 -57.74 -9.85 36.17
C ASP A 10 -57.20 -9.12 37.46
N THR A 11 -56.93 -7.81 37.22
CA THR A 11 -57.04 -6.57 38.06
C THR A 11 -56.03 -6.09 39.13
N ASN A 12 -55.51 -4.86 38.88
CA ASN A 12 -55.53 -3.59 39.68
C ASN A 12 -55.30 -3.60 41.22
N HIS A 13 -54.63 -2.61 41.84
CA HIS A 13 -55.07 -1.19 41.93
C HIS A 13 -53.95 -0.22 42.45
N GLU A 14 -54.33 1.02 42.78
CA GLU A 14 -53.52 2.22 43.04
C GLU A 14 -53.16 2.45 44.54
N GLY A 15 -52.27 3.41 44.82
CA GLY A 15 -51.99 3.97 46.16
C GLY A 15 -50.50 4.32 46.34
N ARG A 16 -50.04 5.57 46.16
CA ARG A 16 -50.16 6.78 47.00
C ARG A 16 -49.41 6.77 48.35
N ASP A 17 -48.58 7.80 48.49
CA ASP A 17 -48.41 8.71 49.64
C ASP A 17 -48.31 8.09 51.05
N ASP A 18 -47.15 8.24 51.72
CA ASP A 18 -47.05 9.21 52.83
C ASP A 18 -45.61 9.50 53.31
N GLU A 19 -45.45 10.62 54.02
CA GLU A 19 -44.20 11.02 54.72
C GLU A 19 -43.93 10.18 55.98
N VAL A 20 -42.65 10.06 56.38
CA VAL A 20 -42.22 10.44 57.74
C VAL A 20 -40.73 10.82 57.76
N ALA A 21 -40.41 11.97 58.35
CA ALA A 21 -39.05 12.40 58.65
C ALA A 21 -38.55 11.87 60.01
N SER A 22 -37.23 11.85 60.25
CA SER A 22 -36.63 12.58 61.40
C SER A 22 -35.09 12.56 61.43
N VAL A 23 -34.49 13.75 61.21
CA VAL A 23 -33.41 14.38 62.00
C VAL A 23 -32.21 13.54 62.51
N GLY A 24 -30.98 13.98 62.17
CA GLY A 24 -30.03 14.29 63.26
C GLY A 24 -28.50 14.29 63.05
N ARG A 25 -27.93 15.42 62.58
CA ARG A 25 -26.59 15.99 62.98
C ARG A 25 -25.32 15.19 62.57
N THR A 26 -24.13 15.76 62.35
CA THR A 26 -23.65 17.17 62.22
C THR A 26 -22.27 17.21 61.56
N SER A 27 -22.00 18.25 60.76
CA SER A 27 -20.64 18.75 60.38
C SER A 27 -19.81 17.83 59.45
N SER A 28 -18.89 18.31 58.61
CA SER A 28 -18.25 19.64 58.53
C SER A 28 -18.16 20.15 57.08
N LYS A 29 -17.96 21.48 56.90
CA LYS A 29 -17.63 22.07 55.59
C LYS A 29 -16.22 21.67 55.12
N GLY A 30 -16.05 21.64 53.79
CA GLY A 30 -14.77 21.36 53.13
C GLY A 30 -14.80 21.71 51.64
N ASP A 31 -15.32 22.89 51.28
CA ASP A 31 -15.31 23.37 49.89
C ASP A 31 -13.87 23.61 49.43
N VAL A 32 -13.32 22.65 48.67
CA VAL A 32 -12.03 22.78 47.98
C VAL A 32 -12.28 23.01 46.50
N SER A 33 -12.31 24.27 46.09
CA SER A 33 -12.36 24.65 44.68
C SER A 33 -11.08 24.20 43.98
N SER A 34 -11.17 23.14 43.18
CA SER A 34 -10.07 22.72 42.31
C SER A 34 -9.68 23.88 41.39
N PRO A 35 -8.41 24.33 41.37
CA PRO A 35 -7.96 25.34 40.43
C PRO A 35 -8.03 24.76 39.01
N SER A 36 -8.58 25.55 38.07
CA SER A 36 -8.49 25.23 36.64
C SER A 36 -7.02 25.30 36.21
N SER A 37 -6.47 24.18 35.74
CA SER A 37 -5.16 24.14 35.10
C SER A 37 -5.29 24.68 33.67
N SER A 38 -5.04 25.97 33.51
CA SER A 38 -4.82 26.60 32.20
C SER A 38 -3.32 26.75 31.94
N ASP A 39 -2.98 26.89 30.67
CA ASP A 39 -1.72 27.43 30.15
C ASP A 39 -0.48 26.55 30.40
N SER A 40 -0.32 25.54 29.54
CA SER A 40 1.00 25.00 29.18
C SER A 40 1.17 24.82 27.66
N GLU A 41 0.08 24.79 26.88
CA GLU A 41 0.09 24.82 25.41
C GLU A 41 0.84 26.03 24.80
N SER A 42 0.90 27.18 25.50
CA SER A 42 1.37 28.46 24.94
C SER A 42 2.86 28.51 24.58
N ASP A 43 3.71 27.67 25.18
CA ASP A 43 5.12 27.56 24.80
C ASP A 43 5.32 26.60 23.60
N GLU A 44 4.40 25.65 23.40
CA GLU A 44 4.45 24.68 22.29
C GLU A 44 3.91 25.29 20.99
N GLU A 45 2.78 26.02 21.03
CA GLU A 45 2.29 26.79 19.86
C GLU A 45 3.33 27.83 19.39
N ALA A 46 4.01 28.51 20.32
CA ALA A 46 5.05 29.49 20.01
C ALA A 46 6.30 28.85 19.37
N ALA A 47 6.64 27.63 19.76
CA ALA A 47 7.73 26.87 19.13
C ALA A 47 7.35 26.42 17.70
N GLU A 48 6.11 25.99 17.49
CA GLU A 48 5.60 25.61 16.16
C GLU A 48 5.52 26.82 15.21
N GLU A 49 5.06 28.00 15.66
CA GLU A 49 5.02 29.20 14.82
C GLU A 49 6.43 29.62 14.34
N VAL A 50 7.45 29.51 15.21
CA VAL A 50 8.86 29.75 14.84
C VAL A 50 9.36 28.73 13.82
N GLN A 51 9.03 27.45 13.97
CA GLN A 51 9.39 26.40 13.01
C GLN A 51 8.71 26.62 11.65
N ILE A 52 7.43 26.98 11.65
CA ILE A 52 6.66 27.35 10.45
C ILE A 52 7.28 28.57 9.76
N GLY A 53 7.70 29.59 10.52
CA GLY A 53 8.39 30.78 9.99
C GLY A 53 9.70 30.43 9.28
N ALA A 54 10.53 29.57 9.90
CA ALA A 54 11.79 29.12 9.32
C ALA A 54 11.57 28.30 8.03
N LEU A 55 10.55 27.44 7.99
CA LEU A 55 10.18 26.67 6.80
C LEU A 55 9.71 27.56 5.63
N ARG A 56 8.92 28.61 5.92
CA ARG A 56 8.52 29.61 4.91
C ARG A 56 9.74 30.29 4.28
N GLN A 57 10.73 30.70 5.09
CA GLN A 57 11.96 31.30 4.57
C GLN A 57 12.75 30.31 3.68
N GLN A 58 12.93 29.07 4.12
CA GLN A 58 13.62 28.04 3.32
C GLN A 58 12.96 27.77 1.96
N LEU A 59 11.63 27.86 1.89
CA LEU A 59 10.84 27.68 0.67
C LEU A 59 10.82 28.93 -0.23
N GLU A 60 11.05 30.12 0.30
CA GLU A 60 11.26 31.33 -0.50
C GLU A 60 12.69 31.42 -1.06
N GLU A 61 13.70 31.03 -0.26
CA GLU A 61 15.10 30.94 -0.69
C GLU A 61 15.34 29.79 -1.67
N ASN A 62 14.70 28.63 -1.46
CA ASN A 62 14.74 27.49 -2.38
C ASN A 62 13.35 26.83 -2.54
N PRO A 63 12.57 27.25 -3.55
CA PRO A 63 11.25 26.66 -3.85
C PRO A 63 11.25 25.17 -4.19
N LEU A 64 12.42 24.56 -4.43
CA LEU A 64 12.61 23.13 -4.72
C LEU A 64 13.17 22.34 -3.53
N ASN A 65 13.25 22.93 -2.33
CA ASN A 65 13.71 22.25 -1.11
C ASN A 65 12.70 21.18 -0.66
N TYR A 66 12.93 19.92 -1.07
CA TYR A 66 12.08 18.78 -0.77
C TYR A 66 11.84 18.56 0.73
N GLU A 67 12.89 18.65 1.56
CA GLU A 67 12.77 18.42 3.00
C GLU A 67 11.88 19.49 3.66
N ALA A 68 12.02 20.76 3.26
CA ALA A 68 11.14 21.82 3.73
C ALA A 68 9.68 21.62 3.29
N HIS A 69 9.43 21.06 2.09
CA HIS A 69 8.07 20.66 1.66
C HIS A 69 7.51 19.49 2.48
N VAL A 70 8.33 18.49 2.83
CA VAL A 70 7.92 17.34 3.67
C VAL A 70 7.65 17.75 5.12
N GLN A 71 8.39 18.72 5.65
CA GLN A 71 8.10 19.32 6.96
C GLN A 71 6.87 20.23 6.89
N ALA A 72 6.72 21.04 5.84
CA ALA A 72 5.51 21.84 5.62
C ALA A 72 4.23 20.99 5.49
N TYR A 73 4.31 19.78 4.92
CA TYR A 73 3.18 18.84 4.88
C TYR A 73 2.78 18.32 6.27
N ARG A 74 3.75 18.13 7.19
CA ARG A 74 3.46 17.77 8.59
C ARG A 74 2.77 18.91 9.35
N HIS A 75 3.18 20.16 9.11
CA HIS A 75 2.53 21.35 9.67
C HIS A 75 1.34 21.78 8.79
N GLY A 76 0.21 21.08 8.94
CA GLY A 76 -0.91 21.10 7.99
C GLY A 76 -1.55 22.46 7.65
N ASP A 77 -1.32 23.52 8.43
CA ASP A 77 -1.72 24.88 8.07
C ASP A 77 -0.69 25.62 7.20
N LEU A 78 0.61 25.42 7.43
CA LEU A 78 1.66 25.88 6.51
C LEU A 78 1.49 25.22 5.12
N TRP A 79 1.11 23.94 5.09
CA TRP A 79 0.82 23.23 3.85
C TRP A 79 -0.19 23.96 2.95
N LYS A 80 -1.29 24.49 3.51
CA LYS A 80 -2.37 25.13 2.76
C LYS A 80 -1.87 26.35 1.98
N ASP A 81 -1.02 27.17 2.61
CA ASP A 81 -0.38 28.33 1.97
C ASP A 81 0.64 27.92 0.91
N VAL A 82 1.47 26.92 1.19
CA VAL A 82 2.52 26.44 0.29
C VAL A 82 1.91 25.79 -0.96
N ALA A 83 0.87 24.97 -0.80
CA ALA A 83 0.15 24.33 -1.90
C ALA A 83 -0.69 25.33 -2.73
N GLY A 84 -1.17 26.42 -2.11
CA GLY A 84 -1.85 27.52 -2.79
C GLY A 84 -0.93 28.42 -3.62
N ASN A 85 0.39 28.35 -3.44
CA ASN A 85 1.35 29.24 -4.09
C ASN A 85 1.68 28.81 -5.53
N PRO A 86 1.29 29.56 -6.59
CA PRO A 86 1.54 29.18 -7.98
C PRO A 86 3.02 29.20 -8.41
N ARG A 87 3.93 29.72 -7.56
CA ARG A 87 5.39 29.59 -7.74
C ARG A 87 5.94 28.30 -7.12
N GLY A 88 5.30 27.79 -6.07
CA GLY A 88 5.65 26.56 -5.37
C GLY A 88 5.20 25.33 -6.17
N ARG A 89 5.89 25.03 -7.28
CA ARG A 89 5.59 23.87 -8.14
C ARG A 89 6.09 22.53 -7.53
N CYS A 90 5.83 22.34 -6.25
CA CYS A 90 6.02 21.06 -5.57
C CYS A 90 4.96 20.08 -6.10
N PRO A 91 5.32 18.93 -6.70
CA PRO A 91 4.29 18.07 -7.31
C PRO A 91 3.38 17.41 -6.26
N LEU A 92 3.91 17.16 -5.05
CA LEU A 92 3.14 16.78 -3.86
C LEU A 92 2.02 17.77 -3.49
N ALA A 93 2.13 19.06 -3.84
CA ALA A 93 1.16 20.11 -3.48
C ALA A 93 -0.30 19.76 -3.82
N ARG A 94 -0.51 18.99 -4.88
CA ARG A 94 -1.84 18.64 -5.39
C ARG A 94 -2.38 17.28 -4.92
N PHE A 95 -1.66 16.58 -4.03
CA PHE A 95 -2.17 15.40 -3.33
C PHE A 95 -3.01 15.79 -2.11
N GLY A 96 -2.44 16.59 -1.21
CA GLY A 96 -3.12 17.00 0.02
C GLY A 96 -4.38 17.85 -0.18
N GLN A 97 -4.67 18.34 -1.40
CA GLN A 97 -5.89 19.07 -1.72
C GLN A 97 -7.09 18.16 -2.08
N VAL A 98 -6.85 16.86 -2.34
CA VAL A 98 -7.88 15.87 -2.71
C VAL A 98 -8.08 14.81 -1.62
N ALA A 99 -7.17 14.73 -0.63
CA ALA A 99 -7.24 13.80 0.51
C ALA A 99 -8.44 13.98 1.47
N GLY A 100 -9.41 14.83 1.13
CA GLY A 100 -10.68 15.03 1.84
C GLY A 100 -11.94 14.69 1.02
N SER A 101 -11.81 14.11 -0.17
CA SER A 101 -12.93 13.67 -1.00
C SER A 101 -13.05 12.15 -1.04
N GLU A 102 -14.15 11.59 -0.52
CA GLU A 102 -14.47 10.15 -0.55
C GLU A 102 -14.87 9.64 -1.97
N ASN A 103 -14.64 10.44 -3.02
CA ASN A 103 -15.02 10.10 -4.39
C ASN A 103 -13.92 9.27 -5.07
N PHE A 104 -14.21 7.99 -5.35
CA PHE A 104 -13.31 7.07 -6.07
C PHE A 104 -12.70 7.70 -7.33
N GLU A 105 -13.50 8.39 -8.15
CA GLU A 105 -13.02 9.01 -9.38
C GLU A 105 -11.98 10.14 -9.15
N GLU A 106 -12.06 10.85 -8.03
CA GLU A 106 -11.14 11.95 -7.72
C GLU A 106 -9.82 11.44 -7.14
N ILE A 107 -9.89 10.36 -6.35
CA ILE A 107 -8.73 9.64 -5.84
C ILE A 107 -8.02 8.88 -6.98
N GLU A 108 -8.74 8.20 -7.88
CA GLU A 108 -8.18 7.55 -9.07
C GLU A 108 -7.45 8.56 -9.97
N LYS A 109 -8.04 9.73 -10.22
CA LYS A 109 -7.39 10.85 -10.96
C LYS A 109 -6.17 11.44 -10.24
N LEU A 110 -6.04 11.23 -8.93
CA LEU A 110 -4.87 11.64 -8.16
C LEU A 110 -3.73 10.61 -8.31
N TYR A 111 -4.03 9.32 -8.10
CA TYR A 111 -3.06 8.25 -8.32
C TYR A 111 -2.54 8.25 -9.76
N GLU A 112 -3.41 8.38 -10.76
CA GLU A 112 -3.05 8.51 -12.19
C GLU A 112 -2.04 9.63 -12.45
N ARG A 113 -2.18 10.77 -11.79
CA ARG A 113 -1.20 11.87 -11.87
C ARG A 113 0.11 11.48 -11.18
N GLY A 114 0.02 10.89 -9.99
CA GLY A 114 1.16 10.48 -9.20
C GLY A 114 2.06 9.47 -9.92
N VAL A 115 1.48 8.39 -10.43
CA VAL A 115 2.22 7.35 -11.16
C VAL A 115 2.74 7.79 -12.53
N HIS A 116 2.23 8.92 -13.06
CA HIS A 116 2.74 9.56 -14.27
C HIS A 116 3.89 10.54 -13.98
N GLU A 117 3.83 11.28 -12.88
CA GLU A 117 4.86 12.25 -12.46
C GLU A 117 6.04 11.57 -11.73
N TYR A 118 5.83 10.40 -11.10
CA TYR A 118 6.84 9.68 -10.29
C TYR A 118 6.92 8.18 -10.58
N LEU A 119 8.14 7.69 -10.82
CA LEU A 119 8.47 6.26 -10.76
C LEU A 119 8.84 5.90 -9.31
N PHE A 120 7.82 5.56 -8.52
CA PHE A 120 7.97 5.13 -7.13
C PHE A 120 7.12 3.88 -6.90
N VAL A 121 7.74 2.76 -6.50
CA VAL A 121 7.06 1.45 -6.48
C VAL A 121 5.93 1.37 -5.45
N PRO A 122 6.09 1.86 -4.20
CA PRO A 122 4.99 1.84 -3.22
C PRO A 122 3.72 2.55 -3.73
N LEU A 123 3.84 3.73 -4.37
CA LEU A 123 2.69 4.44 -4.94
C LEU A 123 1.94 3.63 -6.02
N TRP A 124 2.63 2.74 -6.75
CA TRP A 124 1.97 1.80 -7.66
C TRP A 124 1.28 0.65 -6.91
N CYS A 125 1.87 0.13 -5.83
CA CYS A 125 1.23 -0.84 -4.94
C CYS A 125 -0.04 -0.25 -4.30
N ASP A 126 0.08 0.94 -3.68
CA ASP A 126 -1.03 1.67 -3.05
C ASP A 126 -2.18 1.92 -4.04
N TYR A 127 -1.86 2.25 -5.30
CA TYR A 127 -2.87 2.46 -6.35
C TYR A 127 -3.57 1.15 -6.76
N LEU A 128 -2.82 0.05 -6.88
CA LEU A 128 -3.37 -1.27 -7.19
C LEU A 128 -4.30 -1.74 -6.06
N GLU A 129 -3.85 -1.65 -4.80
CA GLU A 129 -4.65 -1.98 -3.62
C GLU A 129 -5.93 -1.13 -3.55
N PHE A 130 -5.81 0.20 -3.71
CA PHE A 130 -6.96 1.11 -3.77
C PHE A 130 -8.00 0.70 -4.84
N VAL A 131 -7.57 0.42 -6.07
CA VAL A 131 -8.49 0.00 -7.15
C VAL A 131 -9.10 -1.37 -6.89
N GLN A 132 -8.37 -2.29 -6.27
CA GLN A 132 -8.87 -3.61 -5.91
C GLN A 132 -9.92 -3.56 -4.79
N GLU A 133 -9.75 -2.66 -3.80
CA GLU A 133 -10.69 -2.48 -2.70
C GLU A 133 -11.91 -1.62 -3.05
N HIS A 134 -11.77 -0.63 -3.93
CA HIS A 134 -12.78 0.42 -4.11
C HIS A 134 -13.53 0.40 -5.46
N ASP A 135 -13.07 -0.36 -6.47
CA ASP A 135 -13.80 -0.53 -7.73
C ASP A 135 -14.82 -1.68 -7.63
N PRO A 136 -16.14 -1.42 -7.68
CA PRO A 136 -17.15 -2.47 -7.52
C PRO A 136 -17.05 -3.58 -8.56
N LEU A 137 -16.58 -3.28 -9.78
CA LEU A 137 -16.45 -4.28 -10.84
C LEU A 137 -15.26 -5.22 -10.60
N VAL A 138 -14.26 -4.78 -9.82
CA VAL A 138 -13.13 -5.63 -9.41
C VAL A 138 -13.55 -6.49 -8.22
N LEU A 139 -14.23 -5.93 -7.21
CA LEU A 139 -14.81 -6.66 -6.08
C LEU A 139 -15.78 -7.77 -6.52
N GLU A 140 -16.68 -7.48 -7.45
CA GLU A 140 -17.63 -8.45 -8.03
C GLU A 140 -16.95 -9.49 -8.94
N CYS A 141 -15.62 -9.44 -9.13
CA CYS A 141 -14.86 -10.23 -10.10
C CYS A 141 -15.43 -10.15 -11.53
N ALA A 142 -16.13 -9.07 -11.88
CA ALA A 142 -16.80 -8.92 -13.15
C ALA A 142 -15.76 -8.87 -14.29
N PRO A 143 -16.03 -9.45 -15.47
CA PRO A 143 -15.05 -9.55 -16.55
C PRO A 143 -14.54 -8.19 -17.05
N GLY A 144 -15.34 -7.12 -16.89
CA GLY A 144 -14.92 -5.74 -17.12
C GLY A 144 -13.90 -5.24 -16.10
N GLY A 145 -14.16 -5.42 -14.80
CA GLY A 145 -13.26 -5.05 -13.70
C GLY A 145 -11.95 -5.84 -13.73
N LEU A 146 -12.03 -7.16 -13.92
CA LEU A 146 -10.83 -7.99 -14.10
C LEU A 146 -9.98 -7.55 -15.31
N SER A 147 -10.61 -7.05 -16.39
CA SER A 147 -9.90 -6.50 -17.55
C SER A 147 -9.26 -5.14 -17.25
N LYS A 148 -9.96 -4.26 -16.52
CA LYS A 148 -9.41 -2.98 -16.01
C LYS A 148 -8.19 -3.24 -15.12
N MET A 149 -8.32 -4.13 -14.15
CA MET A 149 -7.27 -4.44 -13.17
C MET A 149 -6.03 -5.06 -13.82
N ARG A 150 -6.20 -6.04 -14.73
CA ARG A 150 -5.09 -6.58 -15.55
C ARG A 150 -4.40 -5.49 -16.37
N THR A 151 -5.17 -4.57 -16.97
CA THR A 151 -4.61 -3.44 -17.73
C THR A 151 -3.79 -2.50 -16.82
N LEU A 152 -4.22 -2.29 -15.57
CA LEU A 152 -3.48 -1.51 -14.58
C LEU A 152 -2.20 -2.21 -14.11
N PHE A 153 -2.25 -3.52 -13.84
CA PHE A 153 -1.06 -4.31 -13.52
C PHE A 153 -0.02 -4.31 -14.65
N GLU A 154 -0.44 -4.48 -15.92
CA GLU A 154 0.49 -4.41 -17.06
C GLU A 154 1.13 -3.01 -17.22
N ARG A 155 0.42 -1.93 -16.86
CA ARG A 155 1.00 -0.58 -16.79
C ARG A 155 2.02 -0.46 -15.66
N ALA A 156 1.72 -0.97 -14.47
CA ALA A 156 2.64 -1.00 -13.34
C ALA A 156 3.92 -1.81 -13.67
N LEU A 157 3.76 -2.99 -14.28
CA LEU A 157 4.89 -3.78 -14.77
C LEU A 157 5.71 -3.05 -15.84
N THR A 158 5.07 -2.28 -16.73
CA THR A 158 5.76 -1.48 -17.75
C THR A 158 6.56 -0.32 -17.13
N ALA A 159 6.06 0.29 -16.06
CA ALA A 159 6.72 1.41 -15.38
C ALA A 159 7.85 0.96 -14.43
N CYS A 160 7.60 -0.06 -13.61
CA CYS A 160 8.45 -0.44 -12.47
C CYS A 160 8.69 -1.94 -12.30
N GLY A 161 8.14 -2.81 -13.17
CA GLY A 161 8.39 -4.27 -13.13
C GLY A 161 9.84 -4.69 -13.44
N LEU A 162 10.72 -3.74 -13.80
CA LEU A 162 12.17 -3.92 -13.94
C LEU A 162 12.98 -3.30 -12.78
N HIS A 163 12.33 -2.81 -11.73
CA HIS A 163 12.99 -2.24 -10.56
C HIS A 163 13.64 -3.36 -9.72
N PHE A 164 14.95 -3.30 -9.49
CA PHE A 164 15.73 -4.47 -9.06
C PHE A 164 15.39 -4.97 -7.65
N SER A 165 15.16 -4.05 -6.72
CA SER A 165 14.83 -4.33 -5.32
C SER A 165 13.33 -4.53 -5.09
N GLU A 166 12.51 -3.57 -5.53
CA GLU A 166 11.07 -3.52 -5.19
C GLU A 166 10.15 -3.99 -6.31
N GLY A 167 10.64 -4.16 -7.55
CA GLY A 167 9.81 -4.57 -8.69
C GLY A 167 9.16 -5.94 -8.50
N SER A 168 9.76 -6.77 -7.65
CA SER A 168 9.18 -7.99 -7.05
C SER A 168 7.74 -7.80 -6.59
N ASN A 169 7.47 -6.70 -5.89
CA ASN A 169 6.23 -6.47 -5.15
C ASN A 169 5.03 -6.35 -6.12
N ILE A 170 5.23 -5.73 -7.29
CA ILE A 170 4.20 -5.62 -8.34
C ILE A 170 3.96 -6.98 -9.01
N TRP A 171 5.03 -7.74 -9.27
CA TRP A 171 4.88 -9.11 -9.78
C TRP A 171 4.18 -10.03 -8.77
N GLU A 172 4.41 -9.83 -7.46
CA GLU A 172 3.78 -10.56 -6.36
C GLU A 172 2.30 -10.22 -6.26
N ALA A 173 1.93 -8.94 -6.12
CA ALA A 173 0.53 -8.51 -6.13
C ALA A 173 -0.26 -8.99 -7.37
N TYR A 174 0.37 -9.01 -8.56
CA TYR A 174 -0.30 -9.50 -9.77
C TYR A 174 -0.46 -11.03 -9.81
N ARG A 175 0.53 -11.79 -9.29
CA ARG A 175 0.39 -13.25 -9.14
C ARG A 175 -0.69 -13.59 -8.11
N GLU A 176 -0.71 -12.89 -6.97
CA GLU A 176 -1.70 -13.07 -5.91
C GLU A 176 -3.12 -12.71 -6.39
N PHE A 177 -3.29 -11.61 -7.12
CA PHE A 177 -4.57 -11.26 -7.76
C PHE A 177 -5.05 -12.35 -8.73
N GLU A 178 -4.21 -12.81 -9.66
CA GLU A 178 -4.63 -13.85 -10.60
C GLU A 178 -4.83 -15.22 -9.90
N GLN A 179 -4.13 -15.50 -8.79
CA GLN A 179 -4.37 -16.67 -7.95
C GLN A 179 -5.70 -16.57 -7.17
N ALA A 180 -6.05 -15.40 -6.64
CA ALA A 180 -7.35 -15.16 -6.01
C ALA A 180 -8.49 -15.38 -7.02
N VAL A 181 -8.36 -14.84 -8.23
CA VAL A 181 -9.31 -15.07 -9.35
C VAL A 181 -9.36 -16.56 -9.76
N PHE A 182 -8.27 -17.32 -9.64
CA PHE A 182 -8.29 -18.77 -9.88
C PHE A 182 -9.05 -19.55 -8.79
N LEU A 183 -9.08 -19.04 -7.55
CA LEU A 183 -9.82 -19.62 -6.44
C LEU A 183 -11.33 -19.31 -6.49
N THR A 184 -11.74 -18.18 -7.08
CA THR A 184 -13.17 -17.83 -7.21
C THR A 184 -13.90 -18.59 -8.33
N ILE A 185 -13.21 -18.96 -9.43
CA ILE A 185 -13.78 -19.79 -10.52
C ILE A 185 -14.12 -21.17 -9.96
N ASP A 186 -15.36 -21.63 -10.11
CA ASP A 186 -15.78 -22.92 -9.55
C ASP A 186 -15.34 -24.10 -10.42
N GLY A 187 -15.47 -25.32 -9.91
CA GLY A 187 -15.00 -26.53 -10.59
C GLY A 187 -15.99 -27.11 -11.61
N SER A 188 -17.07 -26.41 -11.94
CA SER A 188 -18.15 -26.95 -12.78
C SER A 188 -17.75 -27.10 -14.25
N ASP A 189 -18.41 -28.04 -14.95
CA ASP A 189 -18.11 -28.40 -16.34
C ASP A 189 -18.11 -27.21 -17.33
N ASN A 190 -18.82 -26.12 -17.00
CA ASN A 190 -18.86 -24.90 -17.80
C ASN A 190 -17.64 -23.98 -17.57
N GLU A 191 -17.02 -24.03 -16.38
CA GLU A 191 -15.96 -23.11 -15.97
C GLU A 191 -14.55 -23.72 -16.06
N VAL A 192 -14.42 -25.04 -16.27
CA VAL A 192 -13.13 -25.73 -16.48
C VAL A 192 -12.26 -25.03 -17.53
N GLU A 193 -12.83 -24.55 -18.64
CA GLU A 193 -12.06 -23.86 -19.69
C GLU A 193 -11.50 -22.51 -19.22
N GLU A 194 -12.28 -21.72 -18.47
CA GLU A 194 -11.79 -20.46 -17.89
C GLU A 194 -10.79 -20.71 -16.76
N LYS A 195 -10.98 -21.76 -15.96
CA LYS A 195 -10.01 -22.17 -14.93
C LYS A 195 -8.67 -22.58 -15.54
N VAL A 196 -8.68 -23.30 -16.67
CA VAL A 196 -7.47 -23.61 -17.44
C VAL A 196 -6.84 -22.35 -18.03
N LYS A 197 -7.61 -21.44 -18.64
CA LYS A 197 -7.09 -20.13 -19.13
C LYS A 197 -6.44 -19.34 -18.00
N GLN A 198 -7.06 -19.31 -16.82
CA GLN A 198 -6.57 -18.61 -15.65
C GLN A 198 -5.26 -19.22 -15.12
N ALA A 199 -5.14 -20.55 -15.05
CA ALA A 199 -3.87 -21.20 -14.74
C ALA A 199 -2.77 -20.87 -15.77
N GLN A 200 -3.11 -20.75 -17.06
CA GLN A 200 -2.12 -20.33 -18.07
C GLN A 200 -1.70 -18.86 -17.92
N ARG A 201 -2.56 -17.96 -17.43
CA ARG A 201 -2.19 -16.57 -17.07
C ARG A 201 -1.14 -16.57 -15.96
N ILE A 202 -1.41 -17.27 -14.85
CA ILE A 202 -0.49 -17.36 -13.70
C ILE A 202 0.87 -17.95 -14.12
N ARG A 203 0.85 -19.06 -14.88
CA ARG A 203 2.06 -19.68 -15.46
C ARG A 203 2.87 -18.71 -16.32
N ALA A 204 2.18 -17.95 -17.19
CA ALA A 204 2.83 -16.94 -18.02
C ALA A 204 3.43 -15.77 -17.21
N LEU A 205 2.80 -15.35 -16.10
CA LEU A 205 3.37 -14.36 -15.19
C LEU A 205 4.65 -14.87 -14.51
N PHE A 206 4.64 -16.09 -13.97
CA PHE A 206 5.87 -16.71 -13.44
C PHE A 206 6.98 -16.79 -14.50
N HIS A 207 6.67 -17.24 -15.72
CA HIS A 207 7.66 -17.34 -16.82
C HIS A 207 8.22 -15.98 -17.24
N ARG A 208 7.39 -14.93 -17.24
CA ARG A 208 7.82 -13.54 -17.48
C ARG A 208 8.70 -13.02 -16.35
N GLN A 209 8.30 -13.19 -15.10
CA GLN A 209 9.06 -12.71 -13.93
C GLN A 209 10.41 -13.44 -13.78
N LEU A 210 10.44 -14.76 -14.00
CA LEU A 210 11.70 -15.55 -14.04
C LEU A 210 12.65 -15.09 -15.15
N SER A 211 12.15 -14.31 -16.12
CA SER A 211 12.97 -13.69 -17.16
C SER A 211 13.52 -12.30 -16.79
N VAL A 212 13.10 -11.69 -15.67
CA VAL A 212 13.58 -10.39 -15.20
C VAL A 212 14.71 -10.56 -14.17
N PRO A 213 15.82 -9.81 -14.23
CA PRO A 213 16.87 -9.85 -13.22
C PRO A 213 16.43 -9.09 -11.94
N LEU A 214 15.62 -9.72 -11.10
CA LEU A 214 15.16 -9.20 -9.80
C LEU A 214 15.93 -9.82 -8.63
N VAL A 215 15.92 -9.17 -7.46
CA VAL A 215 16.56 -9.69 -6.24
C VAL A 215 15.90 -10.97 -5.70
N ASN A 216 14.58 -11.14 -5.86
CA ASN A 216 13.80 -12.26 -5.31
C ASN A 216 13.77 -13.52 -6.19
N LEU A 217 14.49 -13.55 -7.33
CA LEU A 217 14.30 -14.53 -8.40
C LEU A 217 14.36 -16.00 -7.97
N ARG A 218 15.15 -16.32 -6.93
CA ARG A 218 15.26 -17.68 -6.35
C ARG A 218 14.01 -18.09 -5.56
N SER A 219 13.35 -17.13 -4.88
CA SER A 219 12.06 -17.36 -4.24
C SER A 219 11.02 -17.63 -5.33
N THR A 220 10.94 -16.76 -6.35
CA THR A 220 10.00 -16.90 -7.47
C THR A 220 10.06 -18.27 -8.15
N LEU A 221 11.26 -18.86 -8.30
CA LEU A 221 11.41 -20.22 -8.85
C LEU A 221 10.87 -21.29 -7.90
N THR A 222 11.07 -21.12 -6.60
CA THR A 222 10.55 -22.01 -5.54
C THR A 222 9.02 -21.93 -5.48
N ASP A 223 8.47 -20.72 -5.51
CA ASP A 223 7.04 -20.43 -5.52
C ASP A 223 6.37 -21.02 -6.77
N TYR A 224 7.02 -20.89 -7.94
CA TYR A 224 6.58 -21.50 -9.19
C TYR A 224 6.52 -23.02 -9.10
N LYS A 225 7.57 -23.67 -8.57
CA LYS A 225 7.61 -25.13 -8.39
C LYS A 225 6.52 -25.63 -7.44
N LEU A 226 6.26 -24.90 -6.36
CA LEU A 226 5.19 -25.21 -5.40
C LEU A 226 3.81 -25.09 -6.08
N TRP A 227 3.56 -23.98 -6.76
CA TRP A 227 2.29 -23.75 -7.46
C TRP A 227 2.02 -24.77 -8.57
N GLU A 228 3.03 -25.18 -9.34
CA GLU A 228 2.89 -26.26 -10.34
C GLU A 228 2.56 -27.62 -9.69
N ALA A 229 3.12 -27.91 -8.50
CA ALA A 229 2.77 -29.12 -7.75
C ALA A 229 1.33 -29.07 -7.21
N GLU A 230 0.83 -27.89 -6.82
CA GLU A 230 -0.59 -27.66 -6.49
C GLU A 230 -1.52 -27.85 -7.70
N GLN A 231 -1.04 -27.55 -8.91
CA GLN A 231 -1.76 -27.88 -10.16
C GLN A 231 -1.73 -29.38 -10.51
N GLY A 232 -1.10 -30.21 -9.68
CA GLY A 232 -1.02 -31.67 -9.85
C GLY A 232 0.16 -32.16 -10.71
N ASN A 233 1.11 -31.29 -11.08
CA ASN A 233 2.32 -31.71 -11.78
C ASN A 233 3.30 -32.40 -10.81
N LEU A 234 3.65 -33.66 -11.10
CA LEU A 234 4.50 -34.49 -10.26
C LEU A 234 5.99 -34.12 -10.41
N ASN A 235 6.36 -32.98 -9.83
CA ASN A 235 7.72 -32.44 -9.85
C ASN A 235 8.51 -32.92 -8.62
N ASP A 236 9.76 -33.36 -8.79
CA ASP A 236 10.67 -33.57 -7.65
C ASP A 236 11.05 -32.22 -7.03
N VAL A 237 10.59 -31.98 -5.81
CA VAL A 237 10.90 -30.78 -5.03
C VAL A 237 12.42 -30.60 -4.84
N ASN A 238 13.19 -31.69 -4.76
CA ASN A 238 14.64 -31.68 -4.54
C ASN A 238 15.46 -31.38 -5.80
N SER A 239 14.91 -31.63 -6.99
CA SER A 239 15.59 -31.35 -8.27
C SER A 239 15.47 -29.86 -8.62
N GLU A 240 16.58 -29.16 -8.85
CA GLU A 240 16.60 -27.69 -9.00
C GLU A 240 15.64 -27.16 -10.08
N PHE A 241 15.43 -27.92 -11.16
CA PHE A 241 14.67 -27.49 -12.34
C PHE A 241 13.57 -28.47 -12.80
N ASP A 242 13.21 -29.47 -12.00
CA ASP A 242 12.13 -30.39 -12.39
C ASP A 242 10.76 -29.68 -12.41
N GLY A 243 9.93 -30.02 -13.40
CA GLY A 243 8.71 -29.29 -13.77
C GLY A 243 8.95 -27.99 -14.56
N VAL A 244 10.19 -27.51 -14.70
CA VAL A 244 10.50 -26.22 -15.35
C VAL A 244 10.86 -26.43 -16.83
N PRO A 245 10.21 -25.76 -17.80
CA PRO A 245 10.57 -25.85 -19.21
C PRO A 245 12.01 -25.37 -19.45
N SER A 246 12.80 -26.09 -20.27
CA SER A 246 14.24 -25.84 -20.46
C SER A 246 14.57 -24.46 -21.04
N ASN A 247 13.64 -23.85 -21.79
CA ASN A 247 13.73 -22.46 -22.23
C ASN A 247 13.59 -21.46 -21.07
N ILE A 248 12.78 -21.76 -20.05
CA ILE A 248 12.65 -20.93 -18.85
C ILE A 248 13.89 -21.10 -17.95
N VAL A 249 14.42 -22.32 -17.82
CA VAL A 249 15.67 -22.59 -17.08
C VAL A 249 16.84 -21.75 -17.60
N SER A 250 17.06 -21.74 -18.93
CA SER A 250 18.19 -20.99 -19.51
C SER A 250 18.03 -19.48 -19.42
N VAL A 251 16.80 -18.95 -19.45
CA VAL A 251 16.55 -17.52 -19.24
C VAL A 251 16.65 -17.14 -17.76
N TYR A 252 16.14 -17.97 -16.84
CA TYR A 252 16.32 -17.81 -15.39
C TYR A 252 17.80 -17.77 -15.00
N GLN A 253 18.63 -18.69 -15.51
CA GLN A 253 20.06 -18.71 -15.25
C GLN A 253 20.73 -17.40 -15.69
N LYS A 254 20.44 -16.93 -16.90
CA LYS A 254 20.93 -15.65 -17.43
C LYS A 254 20.46 -14.45 -16.58
N SER A 255 19.19 -14.41 -16.18
CA SER A 255 18.65 -13.31 -15.38
C SER A 255 19.16 -13.34 -13.93
N LEU A 256 19.49 -14.51 -13.40
CA LEU A 256 20.20 -14.66 -12.12
C LEU A 256 21.66 -14.16 -12.23
N GLU A 257 22.38 -14.47 -13.30
CA GLU A 257 23.72 -13.91 -13.56
C GLU A 257 23.68 -12.38 -13.66
N MET A 258 22.74 -11.82 -14.42
CA MET A 258 22.54 -10.37 -14.54
C MET A 258 22.14 -9.73 -13.20
N GLY A 259 21.30 -10.39 -12.40
CA GLY A 259 20.91 -9.94 -11.07
C GLY A 259 22.07 -9.93 -10.07
N ASN A 260 22.90 -10.98 -10.06
CA ASN A 260 24.11 -11.06 -9.24
C ASN A 260 25.13 -9.96 -9.62
N ALA A 261 25.32 -9.72 -10.91
CA ALA A 261 26.17 -8.63 -11.39
C ALA A 261 25.63 -7.26 -10.92
N ARG A 262 24.32 -7.02 -11.04
CA ARG A 262 23.69 -5.77 -10.56
C ARG A 262 23.82 -5.60 -9.05
N ALA A 263 23.59 -6.64 -8.25
CA ALA A 263 23.72 -6.59 -6.79
C ALA A 263 25.09 -6.09 -6.32
N SER A 264 26.16 -6.42 -7.06
CA SER A 264 27.51 -5.94 -6.75
C SER A 264 27.67 -4.42 -6.90
N TYR A 265 26.91 -3.77 -7.79
CA TYR A 265 26.90 -2.32 -7.98
C TYR A 265 25.97 -1.62 -6.97
N GLU A 266 24.78 -2.17 -6.71
CA GLU A 266 23.86 -1.62 -5.70
C GLU A 266 24.52 -1.58 -4.31
N ALA A 267 25.30 -2.63 -3.96
CA ALA A 267 26.10 -2.67 -2.74
C ALA A 267 27.20 -1.58 -2.68
N GLN A 268 27.74 -1.15 -3.82
CA GLN A 268 28.70 -0.04 -3.88
C GLN A 268 28.00 1.32 -3.72
N LEU A 269 26.80 1.49 -4.30
CA LEU A 269 25.99 2.71 -4.18
C LEU A 269 25.44 2.93 -2.76
N SER A 270 25.05 1.85 -2.09
CA SER A 270 24.56 1.89 -0.70
C SER A 270 25.64 2.20 0.34
N ASN A 271 26.93 2.21 -0.03
CA ASN A 271 28.02 2.37 0.91
C ASN A 271 28.18 3.84 1.34
N HIS A 272 27.75 4.16 2.56
CA HIS A 272 27.54 5.53 3.04
C HIS A 272 28.82 6.33 3.34
N ASP A 273 29.97 5.65 3.50
CA ASP A 273 31.26 6.28 3.82
C ASP A 273 31.96 6.92 2.60
N ALA A 274 31.56 6.56 1.37
CA ALA A 274 32.11 7.14 0.15
C ALA A 274 31.46 8.48 -0.17
N THR A 275 32.24 9.57 -0.21
CA THR A 275 31.70 10.89 -0.59
C THR A 275 31.25 10.89 -2.04
N GLU A 276 30.40 11.86 -2.43
CA GLU A 276 29.95 11.99 -3.83
C GLU A 276 31.13 12.11 -4.82
N VAL A 277 32.25 12.70 -4.38
CA VAL A 277 33.49 12.80 -5.16
C VAL A 277 34.13 11.42 -5.38
N ASP A 278 34.18 10.57 -4.35
CA ASP A 278 34.73 9.21 -4.44
C ASP A 278 33.86 8.32 -5.33
N ARG A 279 32.53 8.42 -5.18
CA ARG A 279 31.54 7.75 -6.03
C ARG A 279 31.70 8.14 -7.51
N LEU A 280 31.88 9.44 -7.78
CA LEU A 280 32.12 9.95 -9.13
C LEU A 280 33.45 9.48 -9.71
N GLN A 281 34.52 9.47 -8.91
CA GLN A 281 35.84 8.96 -9.34
C GLN A 281 35.80 7.45 -9.63
N HIS A 282 35.08 6.65 -8.84
CA HIS A 282 34.87 5.23 -9.13
C HIS A 282 34.12 5.01 -10.45
N PHE A 283 33.07 5.78 -10.72
CA PHE A 283 32.33 5.71 -11.99
C PHE A 283 33.20 6.08 -13.19
N VAL A 284 34.01 7.14 -13.09
CA VAL A 284 34.95 7.54 -14.15
C VAL A 284 36.05 6.49 -14.35
N SER A 285 36.56 5.89 -13.27
CA SER A 285 37.63 4.87 -13.34
C SER A 285 37.15 3.57 -13.98
N ASN A 286 35.95 3.11 -13.64
CA ASN A 286 35.37 1.89 -14.20
C ASN A 286 35.01 2.04 -15.70
N ASN A 287 34.52 3.22 -16.12
CA ASN A 287 34.17 3.47 -17.52
C ASN A 287 35.36 3.93 -18.38
N GLY A 288 36.45 4.41 -17.78
CA GLY A 288 37.63 4.94 -18.48
C GLY A 288 38.52 3.90 -19.17
N HIS A 289 38.25 2.60 -19.00
CA HIS A 289 39.06 1.50 -19.54
C HIS A 289 38.60 1.00 -20.94
N GLY A 290 37.64 1.69 -21.56
CA GLY A 290 37.10 1.34 -22.88
C GLY A 290 37.56 2.28 -23.99
N HIS A 291 38.86 2.36 -24.30
CA HIS A 291 39.37 3.16 -25.42
C HIS A 291 40.62 2.61 -26.11
#